data_AF-A0A931XS12-F1
#
_entry.id   AF-A0A931XS12-F1
#
_cell.length_a   1.000
_cell.length_b   1.000
_cell.length_c   1.000
_cell.angle_alpha   90.00
_cell.angle_beta   90.00
_cell.angle_gamma   90.00
#
_symmetry.space_group_name_H-M   'P 1'
#
loop_
_entity.id
_entity.type
_entity.pdbx_description
1 polymer ?
#
loop_
_entity_poly.entity_id
_entity_poly.type
_entity_poly.pdbx_seq_one_letter_code
_entity_poly.pdbx_strand_id
1 'polypeptide(L)'
;MAERQYDWAAIAKNPKFIELHHKKTAFLFGWWIFSTVYYFLLPIGAAYAPGLFKIKILGPVNFGYLFALSQFFVSWGLAMYYAHVANKDFDRLTRELVEEIQ
;
A
#
# COMPACT_ATOMS: atom_id res chain seq x y z
N MET A 1 30.77 -14.06 16.74
CA MET A 1 29.76 -13.17 17.35
C MET A 1 28.60 -14.05 17.73
N ALA A 2 28.28 -14.19 19.02
CA ALA A 2 27.12 -14.99 19.43
C ALA A 2 25.84 -14.28 18.96
N GLU A 3 24.95 -15.01 18.28
CA GLU A 3 23.63 -14.49 17.94
C GLU A 3 22.90 -14.08 19.23
N ARG A 4 22.45 -12.82 19.32
CA ARG A 4 21.53 -12.41 20.38
C ARG A 4 20.25 -13.22 20.22
N GLN A 5 19.97 -14.11 21.17
CA GLN A 5 18.72 -14.86 21.20
C GLN A 5 17.61 -13.95 21.73
N TYR A 6 16.82 -13.38 20.81
CA TYR A 6 15.67 -12.54 21.17
C TYR A 6 14.48 -13.42 21.59
N ASP A 7 13.80 -13.03 22.67
CA ASP A 7 12.52 -13.64 23.06
C ASP A 7 11.39 -13.04 22.21
N TRP A 8 11.14 -13.64 21.06
CA TRP A 8 10.09 -13.23 20.13
C TRP A 8 8.69 -13.27 20.75
N ALA A 9 8.44 -14.16 21.72
CA ALA A 9 7.15 -14.28 22.36
C ALA A 9 6.89 -13.10 23.31
N ALA A 10 7.93 -12.62 24.00
CA ALA A 10 7.87 -11.40 24.80
C ALA A 10 7.67 -10.15 23.92
N ILE A 11 8.39 -10.04 22.80
CA ILE A 11 8.27 -8.91 21.86
C ILE A 11 6.86 -8.87 21.24
N ALA A 12 6.31 -10.01 20.84
CA ALA A 12 4.97 -10.09 20.26
C ALA A 12 3.86 -9.66 21.23
N LYS A 13 4.10 -9.75 22.55
CA LYS A 13 3.18 -9.28 23.60
C LYS A 13 3.40 -7.82 23.99
N ASN A 14 4.47 -7.18 23.51
CA ASN A 14 4.75 -5.79 23.85
C ASN A 14 3.67 -4.86 23.27
N PRO A 15 3.04 -3.98 24.09
CA PRO A 15 2.01 -3.06 23.63
C PRO A 15 2.43 -2.17 22.44
N LYS A 16 3.68 -1.68 22.42
CA LYS A 16 4.22 -0.87 21.33
C LYS A 16 4.36 -1.66 20.03
N PHE A 17 4.76 -2.94 20.13
CA PHE A 17 4.82 -3.82 18.96
C PHE A 17 3.42 -4.05 18.38
N ILE A 18 2.43 -4.30 19.25
CA ILE A 18 1.04 -4.48 18.83
C ILE A 18 0.51 -3.21 18.15
N GLU A 19 0.78 -2.02 18.70
CA GLU A 19 0.39 -0.75 18.09
C GLU A 19 1.04 -0.53 16.72
N LEU A 20 2.36 -0.74 16.61
CA LEU A 20 3.11 -0.65 15.36
C LEU A 20 2.55 -1.62 14.31
N HIS A 21 2.36 -2.87 14.70
CA HIS A 21 1.84 -3.91 13.82
C HIS A 21 0.44 -3.55 13.34
N HIS A 22 -0.47 -3.16 14.23
CA HIS A 22 -1.84 -2.80 13.87
C HIS A 22 -1.89 -1.61 12.91
N LYS A 23 -1.13 -0.54 13.17
CA LYS A 23 -1.06 0.62 12.27
C LYS A 23 -0.56 0.23 10.89
N LYS A 24 0.51 -0.57 10.83
CA LYS A 24 1.10 -1.03 9.56
C LYS A 24 0.14 -1.94 8.81
N THR A 25 -0.49 -2.90 9.48
CA THR A 25 -1.45 -3.82 8.86
C THR A 25 -2.67 -3.07 8.33
N ALA A 26 -3.28 -2.19 9.12
CA ALA A 26 -4.45 -1.42 8.69
C ALA A 26 -4.13 -0.53 7.48
N PHE A 27 -2.98 0.14 7.50
CA PHE A 27 -2.51 0.95 6.38
C PHE A 27 -2.31 0.11 5.11
N LEU A 28 -1.55 -0.98 5.20
CA LEU A 28 -1.23 -1.82 4.06
C LEU A 28 -2.47 -2.51 3.49
N PHE A 29 -3.34 -3.05 4.35
CA PHE A 29 -4.59 -3.68 3.90
C PHE A 29 -5.54 -2.67 3.27
N GLY A 30 -5.66 -1.46 3.84
CA GLY A 30 -6.49 -0.40 3.26
C GLY A 30 -6.05 -0.05 1.83
N TRP A 31 -4.75 0.18 1.63
CA TRP A 31 -4.21 0.48 0.29
C TRP A 31 -4.27 -0.71 -0.66
N TRP A 32 -4.10 -1.93 -0.15
CA TRP A 32 -4.27 -3.14 -0.95
C TRP A 32 -5.71 -3.28 -1.48
N ILE A 33 -6.72 -3.08 -0.64
CA ILE A 33 -8.13 -3.11 -1.05
C ILE A 33 -8.39 -2.02 -2.10
N PHE A 34 -7.98 -0.77 -1.82
CA PHE A 34 -8.14 0.34 -2.76
C PHE A 34 -7.51 0.03 -4.13
N SER A 35 -6.25 -0.40 -4.13
CA SER A 35 -5.54 -0.73 -5.36
C SER A 35 -6.18 -1.88 -6.11
N THR A 36 -6.69 -2.88 -5.39
CA THR A 36 -7.38 -4.04 -5.97
C THR A 36 -8.67 -3.60 -6.68
N VAL A 37 -9.51 -2.83 -5.99
CA VAL A 37 -10.74 -2.28 -6.57
C VAL A 37 -10.41 -1.42 -7.79
N TYR A 38 -9.44 -0.52 -7.68
CA TYR A 38 -9.03 0.36 -8.77
C TYR A 38 -8.48 -0.41 -9.99
N TYR A 39 -7.72 -1.48 -9.74
CA TYR A 39 -7.23 -2.36 -10.80
C TYR A 39 -8.37 -3.04 -11.55
N PHE A 40 -9.32 -3.64 -10.83
CA PHE A 40 -10.45 -4.38 -11.41
C PHE A 40 -11.51 -3.49 -12.07
N LEU A 41 -11.56 -2.19 -11.76
CA LEU A 41 -12.40 -1.24 -12.48
C LEU A 41 -12.12 -1.23 -13.99
N LEU A 42 -10.89 -1.55 -14.41
CA LEU A 42 -10.53 -1.59 -15.83
C LEU A 42 -11.26 -2.71 -16.60
N PRO A 43 -11.09 -4.01 -16.26
CA PRO A 43 -11.81 -5.08 -16.94
C PRO A 43 -13.33 -5.03 -16.71
N ILE A 44 -13.79 -4.62 -15.52
CA ILE A 44 -15.23 -4.43 -15.24
C ILE A 44 -15.79 -3.31 -16.13
N GLY A 45 -15.11 -2.18 -16.20
CA GLY A 45 -15.49 -1.08 -17.08
C GLY A 45 -15.48 -1.48 -18.56
N ALA A 46 -14.49 -2.25 -18.99
CA ALA A 46 -14.42 -2.72 -20.37
C ALA A 46 -15.58 -3.67 -20.73
N ALA A 47 -16.00 -4.52 -19.79
CA ALA A 47 -17.10 -5.48 -20.01
C ALA A 47 -18.49 -4.83 -19.90
N TYR A 48 -18.71 -3.97 -18.90
CA TYR A 48 -20.04 -3.45 -18.57
C TYR A 48 -20.28 -2.00 -19.02
N ALA A 49 -19.23 -1.24 -19.31
CA ALA A 49 -19.32 0.15 -19.78
C ALA A 49 -18.59 0.34 -21.14
N PRO A 50 -18.92 -0.44 -22.18
CA PRO A 50 -18.25 -0.33 -23.49
C PRO A 50 -18.44 1.05 -24.13
N GLY A 51 -19.51 1.78 -23.78
CA GLY A 51 -19.72 3.17 -24.21
C GLY A 51 -18.58 4.09 -23.77
N LEU A 52 -18.16 4.00 -22.50
CA LEU A 52 -17.05 4.79 -21.94
C LEU A 52 -15.72 4.42 -22.62
N PHE A 53 -15.47 3.13 -22.82
CA PHE A 53 -14.24 2.63 -23.45
C PHE A 53 -14.15 2.90 -24.96
N LYS A 54 -15.26 3.30 -25.61
CA LYS A 54 -15.28 3.73 -27.02
C LYS A 54 -15.01 5.22 -27.20
N ILE A 55 -15.08 6.02 -26.13
CA ILE A 55 -14.81 7.46 -26.19
C ILE A 55 -13.34 7.66 -26.55
N LYS A 56 -13.09 8.18 -27.75
CA LYS A 56 -11.77 8.57 -28.22
C LYS A 56 -11.41 9.93 -27.64
N ILE A 57 -10.22 10.03 -27.07
CA ILE A 57 -9.70 11.28 -26.48
C ILE A 57 -8.73 11.92 -27.47
N LEU A 58 -7.76 11.15 -27.97
CA LEU A 58 -6.74 11.65 -28.90
C LEU A 58 -6.40 10.58 -29.94
N GLY A 59 -6.83 10.81 -31.19
CA GLY A 59 -6.61 9.86 -32.28
C GLY A 59 -7.18 8.45 -31.95
N PRO A 60 -6.36 7.38 -31.98
CA PRO A 60 -6.80 6.03 -31.62
C PRO A 60 -6.89 5.80 -30.10
N VAL A 61 -6.40 6.72 -29.26
CA VAL A 61 -6.40 6.59 -27.80
C VAL A 61 -7.81 6.87 -27.26
N ASN A 62 -8.42 5.84 -26.69
CA ASN A 62 -9.67 5.92 -25.95
C ASN A 62 -9.46 6.08 -24.43
N PHE A 63 -10.57 6.28 -23.72
CA PHE A 63 -10.57 6.37 -22.26
C PHE A 63 -9.93 5.15 -21.57
N GLY A 64 -10.14 3.93 -22.10
CA GLY A 64 -9.57 2.71 -21.54
C GLY A 64 -8.04 2.72 -21.50
N TYR A 65 -7.39 3.22 -22.55
CA TYR A 65 -5.94 3.37 -22.57
C TYR A 65 -5.44 4.40 -21.55
N LEU A 66 -6.17 5.51 -21.38
CA LEU A 66 -5.81 6.50 -20.36
C LEU A 66 -6.01 5.96 -18.94
N PHE A 67 -7.07 5.19 -18.72
CA PHE A 67 -7.31 4.53 -17.44
C PHE A 67 -6.25 3.45 -17.15
N ALA A 68 -5.81 2.71 -18.16
CA ALA A 68 -4.68 1.79 -18.03
C ALA A 68 -3.39 2.53 -17.65
N LEU A 69 -3.13 3.67 -18.29
CA LEU A 69 -1.95 4.49 -17.99
C LEU A 69 -2.02 5.09 -16.57
N SER A 70 -3.20 5.53 -16.12
CA SER A 70 -3.36 6.08 -14.77
C SER A 70 -3.08 5.07 -13.67
N GLN A 71 -3.25 3.76 -13.93
CA GLN A 71 -2.87 2.71 -12.96
C GLN A 71 -1.39 2.78 -12.58
N PHE A 72 -0.49 3.08 -13.52
CA PHE A 72 0.94 3.23 -13.22
C PHE A 72 1.21 4.43 -12.29
N PHE A 73 0.60 5.58 -12.59
CA PHE A 73 0.74 6.78 -11.75
C PHE A 73 0.19 6.56 -10.34
N VAL A 74 -0.93 5.85 -10.21
CA VAL A 74 -1.49 5.47 -8.91
C VAL A 74 -0.52 4.56 -8.16
N SER A 75 0.03 3.52 -8.80
CA SER A 75 1.00 2.62 -8.16
C SER A 75 2.25 3.36 -7.66
N TRP A 76 2.81 4.27 -8.46
CA TRP A 76 3.94 5.09 -8.02
C TRP A 76 3.55 6.05 -6.89
N GLY A 77 2.37 6.66 -6.98
CA GLY A 77 1.80 7.50 -5.93
C GLY A 77 1.68 6.75 -4.60
N LEU A 78 1.14 5.53 -4.63
CA LEU A 78 1.05 4.65 -3.45
C LEU A 78 2.44 4.30 -2.90
N ALA A 79 3.41 3.98 -3.76
CA ALA A 79 4.76 3.65 -3.34
C ALA A 79 5.46 4.84 -2.66
N MET A 80 5.37 6.04 -3.26
CA MET A 80 5.91 7.27 -2.68
C MET A 80 5.23 7.63 -1.36
N TYR A 81 3.89 7.51 -1.31
CA TYR A 81 3.12 7.77 -0.10
C TYR A 81 3.46 6.78 1.02
N TYR A 82 3.57 5.49 0.71
CA TYR A 82 4.04 4.47 1.64
C TYR A 82 5.43 4.82 2.19
N ALA A 83 6.39 5.20 1.33
CA ALA A 83 7.73 5.56 1.77
C ALA A 83 7.72 6.76 2.74
N HIS A 84 6.87 7.77 2.47
CA HIS A 84 6.71 8.90 3.37
C HIS A 84 6.16 8.50 4.75
N VAL A 85 5.09 7.70 4.77
CA VAL A 85 4.46 7.25 6.03
C VAL A 85 5.39 6.32 6.80
N ALA A 86 6.09 5.42 6.12
CA ALA A 86 7.03 4.49 6.75
C ALA A 86 8.17 5.23 7.46
N ASN A 87 8.79 6.20 6.78
CA ASN A 87 9.90 6.97 7.33
C ASN A 87 9.48 7.87 8.51
N LYS A 88 8.22 8.30 8.55
CA LYS A 88 7.73 9.23 9.58
C LYS A 88 7.19 8.50 10.80
N ASP A 89 6.29 7.56 10.60
CA ASP A 89 5.52 6.93 11.69
C ASP A 89 6.10 5.59 12.10
N PHE A 90 6.39 4.70 11.14
CA PHE A 90 6.85 3.34 11.45
C PHE A 90 8.29 3.33 11.96
N ASP A 91 9.17 4.15 11.40
CA ASP A 91 10.55 4.26 11.85
C ASP A 91 10.66 4.82 13.27
N ARG A 92 9.79 5.78 13.64
CA ARG A 92 9.76 6.31 15.02
C ARG A 92 9.34 5.23 16.01
N LEU A 93 8.23 4.55 15.73
CA LEU A 93 7.72 3.48 16.59
C LEU A 93 8.70 2.30 16.69
N THR A 94 9.39 1.99 15.59
CA THR A 94 10.44 0.96 15.57
C THR A 94 11.61 1.36 16.47
N ARG A 95 12.09 2.60 16.39
CA ARG A 95 13.16 3.10 17.26
C ARG A 95 12.78 3.01 18.75
N GLU A 96 11.58 3.48 19.10
CA GLU A 96 11.06 3.42 20.48
C GLU A 96 10.92 1.98 21.02
N LEU A 97 10.66 1.00 20.15
CA LEU A 97 10.59 -0.42 20.51
C LEU A 97 11.99 -1.04 20.65
N VAL A 98 12.91 -0.69 19.76
CA VAL A 98 14.30 -1.19 19.80
C VAL A 98 15.03 -0.69 21.04
N GLU A 99 14.85 0.58 21.42
CA GLU A 99 15.43 1.16 22.65
C GLU A 99 14.92 0.49 23.93
N GLU A 100 13.71 -0.09 23.92
CA GLU A 100 13.13 -0.78 25.08
C GLU A 100 13.58 -2.25 25.19
N ILE A 101 13.94 -2.87 24.06
CA ILE A 101 14.37 -4.27 24.00
C ILE A 101 15.90 -4.41 24.16
N GLN A 102 16.67 -3.36 23.84
CA GLN A 102 18.13 -3.32 24.00
C GLN A 102 18.57 -3.10 25.45
#